data_AF-A0A6A2ZYD6-F1
#
_entry.id   AF-A0A6A2ZYD6-F1
#
_cell.length_a   1.000
_cell.length_b   1.000
_cell.length_c   1.000
_cell.angle_alpha   90.00
_cell.angle_beta   90.00
_cell.angle_gamma   90.00
#
_symmetry.space_group_name_H-M   'P 1'
#
loop_
_entity.id
_entity.type
_entity.pdbx_description
1 polymer ?
#
loop_
_entity_poly.entity_id
_entity_poly.type
_entity_poly.pdbx_seq_one_letter_code
_entity_poly.pdbx_strand_id
1 'polypeptide(L)'
;MRLQTYASASIVAMLAVIYHAFNSRGQFYPAMVYLSTSKISLVLLLNMGLVFMCTLWKITKRIFLSSLREAEVERLNEQSWREVMEIHFVITIFRQDLSVPFLAMVTALLLIKALHWLAQKRVEYIETTPSVPMLSHIRIVSFLGFLLLDCLFLSSSIKFLFETRQASVSLFFAFENYGVPLHLIRELYETLRNFKILVADYMRYRKIASNMNDRFPDATPEELTAQHTCPTCRALVVPPENRTSSSDAQGQGSGTSSARQGSGGDMAGGNLTQHQVRLQAAASAASIYQRSYVYPSANTLVW
;
A
#
# COMPACT_ATOMS: atom_id res chain seq x y z
N MET A 1 0.49 3.51 -22.83
CA MET A 1 1.41 3.33 -23.98
C MET A 1 2.38 4.50 -24.20
N ARG A 2 2.06 5.76 -23.88
CA ARG A 2 2.94 6.90 -24.20
C ARG A 2 4.31 6.98 -23.48
N LEU A 3 4.46 6.43 -22.26
CA LEU A 3 5.75 6.54 -21.55
C LEU A 3 6.82 5.57 -22.07
N GLN A 4 6.44 4.39 -22.56
CA GLN A 4 7.41 3.42 -23.09
C GLN A 4 8.04 3.93 -24.37
N THR A 5 7.23 4.51 -25.26
CA THR A 5 7.70 5.13 -26.51
C THR A 5 8.58 6.35 -26.25
N TYR A 6 8.24 7.16 -25.23
CA TYR A 6 9.09 8.27 -24.80
C TYR A 6 10.43 7.78 -24.26
N ALA A 7 10.42 6.79 -23.37
CA ALA A 7 11.64 6.22 -22.80
C ALA A 7 12.54 5.62 -23.88
N SER A 8 11.99 4.86 -24.84
CA SER A 8 12.77 4.31 -25.94
C SER A 8 13.38 5.41 -26.81
N ALA A 9 12.62 6.47 -27.14
CA ALA A 9 13.13 7.60 -27.91
C ALA A 9 14.26 8.34 -27.18
N SER A 10 14.10 8.58 -25.87
CA SER A 10 15.13 9.21 -25.03
C SER A 10 16.40 8.35 -24.95
N ILE A 11 16.28 7.02 -24.89
CA ILE A 11 17.42 6.08 -24.88
C ILE A 11 18.19 6.17 -26.20
N VAL A 12 17.49 6.15 -27.33
CA VAL A 12 18.14 6.29 -28.64
C VAL A 12 18.84 7.65 -28.77
N ALA A 13 18.19 8.74 -28.36
CA ALA A 13 18.78 10.08 -28.41
C ALA A 13 20.05 10.21 -27.54
N MET A 14 20.04 9.63 -26.33
CA MET A 14 21.21 9.59 -25.46
C MET A 14 22.35 8.78 -26.09
N LEU A 15 22.07 7.58 -26.58
CA LEU A 15 23.07 6.73 -27.21
C LEU A 15 23.71 7.40 -28.43
N ALA A 16 22.90 8.11 -29.23
CA ALA A 16 23.39 8.86 -30.38
C ALA A 16 24.36 9.98 -29.98
N VAL A 17 24.07 10.74 -28.92
CA VAL A 17 24.97 11.81 -28.45
C VAL A 17 26.23 11.28 -27.81
N ILE A 18 26.13 10.20 -27.04
CA ILE A 18 27.31 9.50 -26.51
C ILE A 18 28.20 9.04 -27.67
N TYR A 19 27.62 8.34 -28.65
CA TYR A 19 28.34 7.85 -29.81
C TYR A 19 29.00 8.99 -30.61
N HIS A 20 28.27 10.08 -30.88
CA HIS A 20 28.80 11.25 -31.56
C HIS A 20 29.99 11.87 -30.82
N ALA A 21 29.90 12.00 -29.49
CA ALA A 21 30.98 12.57 -28.68
C ALA A 21 32.25 11.72 -28.71
N PHE A 22 32.11 10.39 -28.63
CA PHE A 22 33.25 9.47 -28.69
C PHE A 22 33.87 9.44 -30.09
N ASN A 23 33.06 9.44 -31.15
CA ASN A 23 33.55 9.42 -32.53
C ASN A 23 34.23 10.74 -32.93
N SER A 24 33.73 11.88 -32.44
CA SER A 24 34.31 13.19 -32.73
C SER A 24 35.65 13.42 -32.03
N ARG A 25 35.84 12.88 -30.82
CA ARG A 25 37.00 13.22 -29.99
C ARG A 25 38.03 12.10 -29.84
N GLY A 26 37.71 10.85 -30.15
CA GLY A 26 38.61 9.69 -30.19
C GLY A 26 39.21 9.25 -28.83
N GLN A 27 39.33 10.16 -27.86
CA GLN A 27 39.87 9.95 -26.52
C GLN A 27 38.77 10.11 -25.47
N PHE A 28 38.85 9.31 -24.39
CA PHE A 28 37.84 9.27 -23.33
C PHE A 28 37.67 10.61 -22.59
N TYR A 29 38.77 11.25 -22.19
CA TYR A 29 38.70 12.45 -21.37
C TYR A 29 38.05 13.64 -22.10
N PRO A 30 38.46 14.02 -23.33
CA PRO A 30 37.79 15.11 -24.05
C PRO A 30 36.32 14.82 -24.38
N ALA A 31 35.96 13.54 -24.63
CA ALA A 31 34.58 13.15 -24.87
C ALA A 31 33.71 13.37 -23.62
N MET A 32 34.20 12.97 -22.43
CA MET A 32 33.50 13.21 -21.17
C MET A 32 33.36 14.70 -20.84
N VAL A 33 34.40 15.50 -21.09
CA VAL A 33 34.33 16.95 -20.94
C VAL A 33 33.29 17.55 -21.89
N TYR A 34 33.21 17.08 -23.14
CA TYR A 34 32.16 17.53 -24.06
C TYR A 34 30.74 17.19 -23.58
N LEU A 35 30.54 16.00 -23.01
CA LEU A 35 29.24 15.61 -22.43
C LEU A 35 28.84 16.50 -21.24
N SER A 36 29.79 16.87 -20.38
CA SER A 36 29.53 17.65 -19.17
C SER A 36 29.49 19.16 -19.38
N THR A 37 30.02 19.67 -20.50
CA THR A 37 30.09 21.12 -20.78
C THR A 37 29.10 21.58 -21.85
N SER A 38 28.73 20.72 -22.79
CA SER A 38 27.80 21.08 -23.87
C SER A 38 26.36 21.17 -23.35
N LYS A 39 25.72 22.32 -23.57
CA LYS A 39 24.32 22.56 -23.17
C LYS A 39 23.35 21.51 -23.73
N ILE A 40 23.54 21.11 -24.99
CA ILE A 40 22.66 20.11 -25.66
C ILE A 40 22.85 18.72 -25.03
N SER A 41 24.11 18.34 -24.79
CA SER A 41 24.43 17.05 -24.15
C SER A 41 23.88 17.00 -22.72
N LEU A 42 23.99 18.10 -21.97
CA LEU A 42 23.44 18.23 -20.62
C LEU A 42 21.91 18.12 -20.59
N VAL A 43 21.20 18.74 -21.55
CA VAL A 43 19.72 18.62 -21.64
C VAL A 43 19.29 17.18 -21.91
N LEU A 44 19.98 16.48 -22.81
CA LEU A 44 19.68 15.08 -23.11
C LEU A 44 20.03 14.14 -21.95
N LEU A 45 21.14 14.40 -21.24
CA LEU A 45 21.51 13.70 -20.01
C LEU A 45 20.45 13.90 -18.91
N LEU A 46 19.99 15.15 -18.72
CA LEU A 46 18.93 15.46 -17.76
C LEU A 46 17.62 14.76 -18.12
N ASN A 47 17.25 14.75 -19.41
CA ASN A 47 16.05 14.03 -19.86
C ASN A 47 16.15 12.53 -19.57
N MET A 48 17.32 11.91 -19.79
CA MET A 48 17.50 10.52 -19.38
C MET A 48 17.38 10.34 -17.86
N GLY A 49 17.94 11.27 -17.08
CA GLY A 49 17.74 11.30 -15.64
C GLY A 49 16.27 11.30 -15.25
N LEU A 50 15.43 12.12 -15.91
CA LEU A 50 13.99 12.14 -15.70
C LEU A 50 13.32 10.80 -16.08
N VAL A 51 13.70 10.20 -17.21
CA VAL A 51 13.19 8.87 -17.61
C VAL A 51 13.55 7.84 -16.55
N PHE A 52 14.79 7.83 -16.07
CA PHE A 52 15.24 6.94 -15.00
C PHE A 52 14.42 7.15 -13.72
N MET A 53 14.24 8.38 -13.27
CA MET A 53 13.40 8.69 -12.10
C MET A 53 11.94 8.24 -12.28
N CYS A 54 11.35 8.44 -13.46
CA CYS A 54 10.01 7.93 -13.77
C CYS A 54 9.94 6.39 -13.81
N THR A 55 11.00 5.72 -14.26
CA THR A 55 11.08 4.25 -14.19
C THR A 55 11.22 3.76 -12.75
N LEU A 56 12.03 4.41 -11.92
CA LEU A 56 12.15 4.12 -10.50
C LEU A 56 10.79 4.30 -9.80
N TRP A 57 10.07 5.40 -10.05
CA TRP A 57 8.72 5.61 -9.54
C TRP A 57 7.80 4.43 -9.87
N LYS A 58 7.81 3.96 -11.13
CA LYS A 58 7.00 2.81 -11.55
C LYS A 58 7.41 1.51 -10.87
N ILE A 59 8.72 1.31 -10.66
CA ILE A 59 9.25 0.14 -9.96
C ILE A 59 8.82 0.19 -8.49
N THR A 60 9.03 1.30 -7.80
CA THR A 60 8.60 1.50 -6.41
C THR A 60 7.09 1.31 -6.26
N LYS A 61 6.29 1.88 -7.18
CA LYS A 61 4.85 1.63 -7.26
C LYS A 61 4.57 0.14 -7.44
N ARG A 62 5.22 -0.55 -8.37
CA ARG A 62 4.94 -1.97 -8.65
C ARG A 62 5.32 -2.90 -7.50
N ILE A 63 6.47 -2.65 -6.85
CA ILE A 63 7.01 -3.49 -5.77
C ILE A 63 6.18 -3.30 -4.50
N PHE A 64 5.96 -2.05 -4.09
CA PHE A 64 5.36 -1.75 -2.79
C PHE A 64 3.86 -1.49 -2.86
N LEU A 65 3.36 -0.95 -3.98
CA LEU A 65 2.01 -0.40 -4.12
C LEU A 65 1.25 -1.04 -5.30
N SER A 66 0.86 -2.30 -5.11
CA SER A 66 0.22 -3.16 -6.14
C SER A 66 -0.81 -2.46 -7.03
N SER A 67 -1.73 -1.67 -6.46
CA SER A 67 -2.67 -0.82 -7.21
C SER A 67 -2.92 0.48 -6.45
N LEU A 68 -2.69 1.62 -7.11
CA LEU A 68 -3.04 2.93 -6.54
C LEU A 68 -4.51 3.19 -6.80
N ARG A 69 -5.23 3.58 -5.75
CA ARG A 69 -6.64 3.96 -5.85
C ARG A 69 -6.74 5.37 -6.42
N GLU A 70 -7.83 5.67 -7.12
CA GLU A 70 -8.07 6.98 -7.71
C GLU A 70 -7.98 8.12 -6.69
N ALA A 71 -8.52 7.90 -5.48
CA ALA A 71 -8.43 8.86 -4.37
C ALA A 71 -6.99 9.15 -3.89
N GLU A 72 -6.05 8.21 -4.06
CA GLU A 72 -4.64 8.42 -3.72
C GLU A 72 -3.94 9.21 -4.82
N VAL A 73 -4.26 8.92 -6.09
CA VAL A 73 -3.72 9.62 -7.25
C VAL A 73 -4.21 11.07 -7.27
N GLU A 74 -5.49 11.31 -7.00
CA GLU A 74 -6.06 12.66 -7.00
C GLU A 74 -5.37 13.55 -5.96
N ARG A 75 -5.27 13.06 -4.72
CA ARG A 75 -4.58 13.81 -3.65
C ARG A 75 -3.11 14.01 -3.94
N LEU A 76 -2.44 13.00 -4.49
CA LEU A 76 -1.04 13.12 -4.88
C LEU A 76 -0.87 14.19 -5.97
N ASN A 77 -1.78 14.24 -6.94
CA ASN A 77 -1.77 15.23 -8.00
C ASN A 77 -1.98 16.64 -7.43
N GLU A 78 -3.01 16.84 -6.60
CA GLU A 78 -3.28 18.11 -5.92
C GLU A 78 -2.07 18.62 -5.12
N GLN A 79 -1.45 17.74 -4.32
CA GLN A 79 -0.29 18.10 -3.52
C GLN A 79 0.94 18.38 -4.40
N SER A 80 1.19 17.54 -5.39
CA SER A 80 2.33 17.71 -6.31
C SER A 80 2.25 19.03 -7.06
N TRP A 81 1.05 19.47 -7.47
CA TRP A 81 0.87 20.72 -8.18
C TRP A 81 1.13 21.94 -7.27
N ARG A 82 0.64 21.90 -6.02
CA ARG A 82 0.92 22.96 -5.03
C ARG A 82 2.42 23.13 -4.79
N GLU A 83 3.12 22.03 -4.65
CA GLU A 83 4.54 21.99 -4.29
C GLU A 83 5.41 22.41 -5.48
N VAL A 84 5.05 21.99 -6.68
CA VAL A 84 5.69 22.49 -7.91
C VAL A 84 5.53 24.00 -8.04
N MET A 85 4.34 24.54 -7.70
CA MET A 85 4.10 25.99 -7.74
C MET A 85 4.92 26.76 -6.70
N GLU A 86 5.04 26.22 -5.49
CA GLU A 86 5.87 26.82 -4.44
C GLU A 86 7.35 26.85 -4.87
N ILE A 87 7.87 25.74 -5.40
CA ILE A 87 9.23 25.67 -5.93
C ILE A 87 9.42 26.63 -7.10
N HIS A 88 8.45 26.72 -8.01
CA HIS A 88 8.51 27.69 -9.12
C HIS A 88 8.59 29.12 -8.59
N PHE A 89 7.76 29.45 -7.60
CA PHE A 89 7.76 30.76 -6.97
C PHE A 89 9.13 31.08 -6.36
N VAL A 90 9.71 30.16 -5.59
CA VAL A 90 11.06 30.31 -5.00
C VAL A 90 12.13 30.50 -6.09
N ILE A 91 12.08 29.75 -7.18
CA ILE A 91 13.02 29.92 -8.30
C ILE A 91 12.89 31.33 -8.90
N THR A 92 11.66 31.82 -9.09
CA THR A 92 11.42 33.14 -9.69
C THR A 92 11.83 34.30 -8.80
N ILE A 93 11.55 34.25 -7.49
CA ILE A 93 11.88 35.33 -6.56
C ILE A 93 13.39 35.48 -6.37
N PHE A 94 14.12 34.37 -6.28
CA PHE A 94 15.56 34.38 -6.08
C PHE A 94 16.36 34.57 -7.38
N ARG A 95 15.69 34.61 -8.54
CA ARG A 95 16.30 34.71 -9.89
C ARG A 95 17.55 33.84 -10.01
N GLN A 96 17.48 32.61 -9.51
CA GLN A 96 18.63 31.71 -9.51
C GLN A 96 18.94 31.20 -10.92
N ASP A 97 20.23 31.06 -11.22
CA ASP A 97 20.67 30.35 -12.41
C ASP A 97 20.22 28.89 -12.30
N LEU A 98 19.33 28.48 -13.21
CA LEU A 98 18.83 27.11 -13.34
C LEU A 98 19.97 26.17 -13.77
N SER A 99 20.77 25.74 -12.79
CA SER A 99 21.81 24.76 -13.04
C SER A 99 21.21 23.36 -13.18
N VAL A 100 21.80 22.54 -14.05
CA VAL A 100 21.41 21.14 -14.26
C VAL A 100 21.43 20.31 -12.95
N PRO A 101 22.46 20.38 -12.09
CA PRO A 101 22.44 19.64 -10.82
C PRO A 101 21.36 20.15 -9.87
N PHE A 102 21.05 21.46 -9.86
CA PHE A 102 19.95 22.00 -9.06
C PHE A 102 18.60 21.44 -9.52
N LEU A 103 18.33 21.42 -10.83
CA LEU A 103 17.10 20.87 -11.38
C LEU A 103 16.97 19.35 -11.13
N ALA A 104 18.08 18.61 -11.22
CA ALA A 104 18.13 17.19 -10.88
C ALA A 104 17.82 16.94 -9.38
N MET A 105 18.35 17.78 -8.49
CA MET A 105 18.11 17.68 -7.05
C MET A 105 16.65 18.00 -6.69
N VAL A 106 16.08 19.09 -7.25
CA VAL A 106 14.67 19.46 -7.05
C VAL A 106 13.72 18.35 -7.51
N THR A 107 13.98 17.77 -8.69
CA THR A 107 13.16 16.68 -9.23
C THR A 107 13.26 15.40 -8.39
N ALA A 108 14.44 15.07 -7.85
CA ALA A 108 14.62 13.96 -6.92
C ALA A 108 13.90 14.20 -5.58
N LEU A 109 13.94 15.43 -5.04
CA LEU A 109 13.23 15.79 -3.81
C LEU A 109 11.70 15.68 -3.97
N LEU A 110 11.15 16.18 -5.07
CA LEU A 110 9.72 16.04 -5.39
C LEU A 110 9.30 14.56 -5.46
N LEU A 111 10.16 13.70 -6.03
CA LEU A 111 9.92 12.27 -6.07
C LEU A 111 9.88 11.65 -4.66
N ILE A 112 10.81 12.03 -3.79
CA ILE A 112 10.88 11.52 -2.42
C ILE A 112 9.70 12.02 -1.57
N LYS A 113 9.31 13.30 -1.71
CA LYS A 113 8.09 13.85 -1.06
C LYS A 113 6.84 13.09 -1.53
N ALA A 114 6.72 12.83 -2.82
CA ALA A 114 5.62 12.04 -3.37
C ALA A 114 5.54 10.61 -2.79
N LEU A 115 6.68 9.96 -2.57
CA LEU A 115 6.73 8.64 -1.91
C LEU A 115 6.32 8.70 -0.43
N HIS A 116 6.72 9.74 0.30
CA HIS A 116 6.31 9.95 1.70
C HIS A 116 4.81 10.21 1.85
N TRP A 117 4.24 11.11 1.03
CA TRP A 117 2.79 11.37 1.04
C TRP A 117 1.99 10.10 0.75
N LEU A 118 2.49 9.27 -0.18
CA LEU A 118 1.86 8.01 -0.51
C LEU A 118 1.94 7.02 0.67
N ALA A 119 3.06 6.97 1.39
CA ALA A 119 3.20 6.13 2.59
C ALA A 119 2.23 6.52 3.69
N GLN A 120 2.11 7.82 3.96
CA GLN A 120 1.16 8.34 4.94
C GLN A 120 -0.27 7.91 4.61
N LYS A 121 -0.68 8.05 3.34
CA LYS A 121 -2.03 7.65 2.91
C LYS A 121 -2.27 6.14 2.97
N ARG A 122 -1.24 5.33 2.74
CA ARG A 122 -1.36 3.87 2.88
C ARG A 122 -1.48 3.43 4.33
N VAL A 123 -0.74 4.05 5.25
CA VAL A 123 -0.86 3.76 6.69
C VAL A 123 -2.25 4.14 7.19
N GLU A 124 -2.76 5.32 6.83
CA GLU A 124 -4.12 5.79 7.16
C GLU A 124 -5.23 4.86 6.61
N TYR A 125 -5.02 4.32 5.40
CA TYR A 125 -5.95 3.34 4.83
C TYR A 125 -5.96 2.01 5.61
N ILE A 126 -4.79 1.53 6.02
CA ILE A 126 -4.68 0.28 6.80
C ILE A 126 -5.31 0.45 8.18
N GLU A 127 -5.19 1.63 8.81
CA GLU A 127 -5.85 1.96 10.07
C GLU A 127 -7.38 1.90 9.97
N THR A 128 -7.93 2.38 8.85
CA THR A 128 -9.38 2.46 8.64
C THR A 128 -10.01 1.16 8.09
N THR A 129 -9.22 0.12 7.77
CA THR A 129 -9.74 -1.13 7.17
C THR A 129 -9.45 -2.37 8.02
N PRO A 130 -10.46 -2.98 8.68
CA PRO A 130 -10.25 -4.00 9.72
C PRO A 130 -9.91 -5.42 9.22
N SER A 131 -9.70 -5.66 7.91
CA SER A 131 -9.55 -7.01 7.34
C SER A 131 -8.36 -7.17 6.39
N VAL A 132 -7.29 -6.40 6.59
CA VAL A 132 -6.10 -6.49 5.72
C VAL A 132 -5.33 -7.80 5.91
N PRO A 133 -4.94 -8.49 4.82
CA PRO A 133 -4.15 -9.71 4.89
C PRO A 133 -2.70 -9.43 5.29
N MET A 134 -2.01 -10.44 5.85
CA MET A 134 -0.60 -10.37 6.28
C MET A 134 0.37 -9.88 5.20
N LEU A 135 0.12 -10.20 3.94
CA LEU A 135 0.94 -9.76 2.80
C LEU A 135 0.93 -8.23 2.64
N SER A 136 -0.19 -7.58 2.94
CA SER A 136 -0.29 -6.11 2.91
C SER A 136 0.55 -5.47 4.01
N HIS A 137 0.59 -6.09 5.20
CA HIS A 137 1.47 -5.67 6.29
C HIS A 137 2.96 -5.80 5.94
N ILE A 138 3.37 -6.92 5.33
CA ILE A 138 4.76 -7.11 4.91
C ILE A 138 5.17 -6.05 3.86
N ARG A 139 4.29 -5.77 2.89
CA ARG A 139 4.54 -4.75 1.86
C ARG A 139 4.71 -3.35 2.46
N ILE A 140 3.83 -2.93 3.37
CA ILE A 140 3.94 -1.60 3.99
C ILE A 140 5.16 -1.49 4.90
N VAL A 141 5.54 -2.55 5.64
CA VAL A 141 6.78 -2.59 6.43
C VAL A 141 7.99 -2.43 5.53
N SER A 142 8.03 -3.16 4.42
CA SER A 142 9.14 -3.06 3.46
C SER A 142 9.21 -1.66 2.82
N PHE A 143 8.07 -1.03 2.54
CA PHE A 143 8.01 0.33 2.01
C PHE A 143 8.49 1.36 3.03
N LEU A 144 8.10 1.21 4.30
CA LEU A 144 8.54 2.08 5.38
C LEU A 144 10.05 1.93 5.66
N GLY A 145 10.59 0.71 5.57
CA GLY A 145 12.02 0.46 5.65
C GLY A 145 12.81 1.09 4.49
N PHE A 146 12.27 1.06 3.28
CA PHE A 146 12.84 1.76 2.13
C PHE A 146 12.88 3.29 2.35
N LEU A 147 11.81 3.88 2.88
CA LEU A 147 11.78 5.32 3.19
C LEU A 147 12.77 5.73 4.29
N LEU A 148 13.01 4.87 5.28
CA LEU A 148 14.06 5.10 6.27
C LEU A 148 15.45 5.20 5.60
N LEU A 149 15.74 4.33 4.63
CA LEU A 149 16.99 4.39 3.87
C LEU A 149 17.10 5.69 3.04
N ASP A 150 16.01 6.10 2.39
CA ASP A 150 15.94 7.36 1.64
C ASP A 150 16.20 8.58 2.55
N CYS A 151 15.63 8.59 3.76
CA CYS A 151 15.87 9.66 4.72
C CYS A 151 17.32 9.72 5.20
N LEU A 152 17.98 8.56 5.38
CA LEU A 152 19.41 8.50 5.71
C LEU A 152 20.25 9.04 4.54
N PHE A 153 19.94 8.65 3.31
CA PHE A 153 20.61 9.15 2.11
C PHE A 153 20.43 10.67 1.93
N LEU A 154 19.22 11.19 2.13
CA LEU A 154 18.93 12.62 2.11
C LEU A 154 19.71 13.35 3.21
N SER A 155 19.76 12.80 4.41
CA SER A 155 20.51 13.40 5.52
C SER A 155 22.00 13.50 5.19
N SER A 156 22.58 12.47 4.58
CA SER A 156 23.97 12.48 4.11
C SER A 156 24.19 13.49 2.99
N SER A 157 23.23 13.58 2.05
CA SER A 157 23.29 14.52 0.93
C SER A 157 23.20 15.97 1.40
N ILE A 158 22.31 16.27 2.35
CA ILE A 158 22.18 17.60 2.96
C ILE A 158 23.44 17.97 3.74
N LYS A 159 24.04 17.03 4.49
CA LYS A 159 25.32 17.27 5.18
C LYS A 159 26.42 17.64 4.20
N PHE A 160 26.57 16.88 3.12
CA PHE A 160 27.54 17.17 2.06
C PHE A 160 27.30 18.53 1.41
N LEU A 161 26.03 18.89 1.20
CA LEU A 161 25.63 20.17 0.62
C LEU A 161 25.93 21.36 1.54
N PHE A 162 25.75 21.17 2.86
CA PHE A 162 26.09 22.17 3.87
C PHE A 162 27.61 22.41 3.93
N GLU A 163 28.40 21.34 3.81
CA GLU A 163 29.86 21.40 3.83
C GLU A 163 30.45 22.04 2.56
N THR A 164 29.82 21.81 1.40
CA THR A 164 30.24 22.38 0.11
C THR A 164 29.81 23.83 -0.13
N ARG A 165 29.08 24.46 0.81
CA ARG A 165 28.84 25.93 0.93
C ARG A 165 28.48 26.65 -0.38
N GLN A 166 27.72 26.04 -1.30
CA GLN A 166 27.14 26.78 -2.41
C GLN A 166 25.99 27.65 -1.91
N ALA A 167 26.22 28.97 -1.82
CA ALA A 167 25.29 29.92 -1.20
C ALA A 167 23.88 29.92 -1.83
N SER A 168 23.78 29.66 -3.13
CA SER A 168 22.50 29.58 -3.86
C SER A 168 21.69 28.34 -3.45
N VAL A 169 22.30 27.16 -3.49
CA VAL A 169 21.64 25.90 -3.14
C VAL A 169 21.32 25.83 -1.65
N SER A 170 22.21 26.38 -0.81
CA SER A 170 21.99 26.50 0.62
C SER A 170 20.89 27.49 0.98
N LEU A 171 20.54 28.46 0.13
CA LEU A 171 19.43 29.40 0.37
C LEU A 171 18.07 28.84 -0.06
N PHE A 172 18.03 28.16 -1.20
CA PHE A 172 16.85 27.41 -1.65
C PHE A 172 16.50 26.34 -0.62
N PHE A 173 17.52 25.58 -0.19
CA PHE A 173 17.36 24.75 0.97
C PHE A 173 17.03 25.64 2.16
N ALA A 174 17.76 26.67 2.63
CA ALA A 174 17.45 27.44 3.86
C ALA A 174 15.97 27.82 4.05
N PHE A 175 15.28 28.34 3.02
CA PHE A 175 13.84 28.63 3.06
C PHE A 175 12.98 27.37 3.25
N GLU A 176 13.43 26.26 2.67
CA GLU A 176 12.89 24.91 2.76
C GLU A 176 13.56 24.05 3.88
N ASN A 177 14.65 24.45 4.56
CA ASN A 177 15.67 23.56 5.17
C ASN A 177 15.35 23.21 6.61
N TYR A 178 14.64 24.12 7.27
CA TYR A 178 14.01 23.83 8.54
C TYR A 178 12.62 23.24 8.31
N GLY A 179 11.98 23.56 7.18
CA GLY A 179 10.68 23.02 6.80
C GLY A 179 10.76 21.54 6.42
N VAL A 180 11.40 21.21 5.31
CA VAL A 180 11.37 19.88 4.66
C VAL A 180 12.06 18.78 5.44
N PRO A 181 13.29 18.91 5.96
CA PRO A 181 13.88 17.88 6.81
C PRO A 181 13.03 17.61 8.06
N LEU A 182 12.55 18.64 8.76
CA LEU A 182 11.66 18.45 9.91
C LEU A 182 10.29 17.91 9.50
N HIS A 183 9.74 18.32 8.36
CA HIS A 183 8.46 17.86 7.84
C HIS A 183 8.53 16.39 7.45
N LEU A 184 9.56 15.99 6.70
CA LEU A 184 9.83 14.61 6.33
C LEU A 184 10.07 13.73 7.56
N ILE A 185 10.88 14.20 8.52
CA ILE A 185 11.11 13.46 9.77
C ILE A 185 9.82 13.35 10.58
N ARG A 186 9.02 14.41 10.66
CA ARG A 186 7.72 14.41 11.35
C ARG A 186 6.74 13.44 10.69
N GLU A 187 6.58 13.51 9.37
CA GLU A 187 5.72 12.60 8.59
C GLU A 187 6.17 11.14 8.76
N LEU A 188 7.48 10.88 8.71
CA LEU A 188 8.05 9.56 8.92
C LEU A 188 7.83 9.07 10.37
N TYR A 189 8.04 9.94 11.35
CA TYR A 189 7.82 9.61 12.76
C TYR A 189 6.36 9.30 13.06
N GLU A 190 5.43 10.13 12.56
CA GLU A 190 4.00 9.94 12.74
C GLU A 190 3.51 8.65 12.08
N THR A 191 3.96 8.37 10.85
CA THR A 191 3.65 7.11 10.15
C THR A 191 4.24 5.89 10.85
N LEU A 192 5.48 5.95 11.33
CA LEU A 192 6.13 4.88 12.11
C LEU A 192 5.40 4.63 13.43
N ARG A 193 5.03 5.68 14.16
CA ARG A 193 4.32 5.60 15.43
C ARG A 193 2.95 4.95 15.24
N ASN A 194 2.17 5.43 14.28
CA ASN A 194 0.83 4.91 13.98
C ASN A 194 0.91 3.45 13.54
N PHE A 195 1.87 3.12 12.67
CA PHE A 195 2.09 1.75 12.24
C PHE A 195 2.48 0.81 13.40
N LYS A 196 3.36 1.24 14.32
CA LYS A 196 3.74 0.44 15.50
C LYS A 196 2.55 0.16 16.42
N ILE A 197 1.72 1.16 16.68
CA ILE A 197 0.49 1.01 17.48
C ILE A 197 -0.42 -0.01 16.81
N LEU A 198 -0.66 0.14 15.50
CA LEU A 198 -1.55 -0.73 14.76
C LEU A 198 -1.07 -2.20 14.73
N VAL A 199 0.23 -2.43 14.60
CA VAL A 199 0.82 -3.77 14.67
C VAL A 199 0.67 -4.38 16.06
N ALA A 200 0.89 -3.59 17.11
CA ALA A 200 0.73 -4.06 18.49
C ALA A 200 -0.74 -4.43 18.79
N ASP A 201 -1.69 -3.62 18.32
CA ASP A 201 -3.12 -3.85 18.47
C ASP A 201 -3.57 -5.08 17.67
N TYR A 202 -3.08 -5.25 16.44
CA TYR A 202 -3.35 -6.43 15.63
C TYR A 202 -2.83 -7.71 16.31
N MET A 203 -1.59 -7.70 16.82
CA MET A 203 -0.99 -8.83 17.53
C MET A 203 -1.80 -9.17 18.79
N ARG A 204 -2.24 -8.15 19.54
CA ARG A 204 -3.08 -8.31 20.72
C ARG A 204 -4.44 -8.91 20.36
N TYR A 205 -5.10 -8.38 19.33
CA TYR A 205 -6.36 -8.90 18.81
C TYR A 205 -6.23 -10.38 18.44
N ARG A 206 -5.21 -10.73 17.66
CA ARG A 206 -4.97 -12.12 17.24
C ARG A 206 -4.75 -13.05 18.42
N LYS A 207 -4.02 -12.61 19.45
CA LYS A 207 -3.80 -13.38 20.69
C LYS A 207 -5.09 -13.56 21.49
N ILE A 208 -5.96 -12.55 21.53
CA ILE A 208 -7.27 -12.67 22.20
C ILE A 208 -8.19 -13.61 21.41
N ALA A 209 -8.26 -13.46 20.09
CA ALA A 209 -9.08 -14.28 19.21
C ALA A 209 -8.63 -15.76 19.19
N SER A 210 -7.33 -16.03 19.28
CA SER A 210 -6.83 -17.41 19.34
C SER A 210 -7.20 -18.14 20.63
N ASN A 211 -7.36 -17.40 21.74
CA ASN A 211 -7.77 -17.95 23.04
C ASN A 211 -9.28 -17.82 23.27
N MET A 212 -10.08 -17.55 22.23
CA MET A 212 -11.51 -17.28 22.40
C MET A 212 -12.27 -18.52 22.88
N ASN A 213 -11.98 -19.69 22.30
CA ASN A 213 -12.62 -20.95 22.69
C ASN A 213 -12.18 -21.45 24.07
N ASP A 214 -10.95 -21.15 24.49
CA ASP A 214 -10.44 -21.57 25.80
C ASP A 214 -10.94 -20.65 26.92
N ARG A 215 -11.23 -19.39 26.59
CA ARG A 215 -11.64 -18.37 27.58
C ARG A 215 -13.15 -18.28 27.77
N PHE A 216 -13.94 -18.64 26.76
CA PHE A 216 -15.40 -18.63 26.82
C PHE A 216 -15.92 -20.05 26.59
N PRO A 217 -16.29 -20.78 27.66
CA PRO A 217 -16.88 -22.10 27.51
C PRO A 217 -18.21 -22.01 26.75
N ASP A 218 -18.54 -23.08 26.03
CA ASP A 218 -19.83 -23.18 25.32
C ASP A 218 -20.99 -23.03 26.32
N ALA A 219 -22.02 -22.28 25.93
CA ALA A 219 -23.18 -22.00 26.78
C ALA A 219 -23.89 -23.29 27.19
N THR A 220 -24.30 -23.36 28.46
CA THR A 220 -25.08 -24.50 28.96
C THR A 220 -26.47 -24.52 28.33
N PRO A 221 -27.12 -25.70 28.19
CA PRO A 221 -28.47 -25.77 27.60
C PRO A 221 -29.49 -24.92 28.36
N GLU A 222 -29.34 -24.79 29.68
CA GLU A 222 -30.19 -23.96 30.54
C GLU A 222 -30.03 -22.45 30.22
N GLU A 223 -28.80 -21.97 30.07
CA GLU A 223 -28.51 -20.57 29.68
C GLU A 223 -28.98 -20.25 28.26
N LEU A 224 -28.92 -21.23 27.36
CA LEU A 224 -29.41 -21.10 25.98
C LEU A 224 -30.94 -20.98 25.91
N THR A 225 -31.65 -21.66 26.83
CA THR A 225 -33.11 -21.49 26.97
C THR A 225 -33.49 -20.17 27.63
N ALA A 226 -32.65 -19.58 28.49
CA ALA A 226 -32.91 -18.24 29.02
C ALA A 226 -32.73 -17.15 27.96
N GLN A 227 -31.80 -17.35 27.01
CA GLN A 227 -31.47 -16.40 25.94
C GLN A 227 -31.82 -17.00 24.56
N HIS A 228 -33.12 -17.05 24.21
CA HIS A 228 -33.62 -17.65 22.96
C HIS A 228 -33.12 -16.98 21.66
N THR A 229 -32.41 -15.86 21.75
CA THR A 229 -32.08 -14.99 20.62
C THR A 229 -30.60 -14.61 20.65
N CYS A 230 -29.89 -14.81 19.54
CA CYS A 230 -28.47 -14.44 19.41
C CYS A 230 -28.30 -12.91 19.52
N PRO A 231 -27.46 -12.38 20.41
CA PRO A 231 -27.28 -10.93 20.56
C PRO A 231 -26.66 -10.23 19.33
N THR A 232 -25.93 -10.97 18.48
CA THR A 232 -25.28 -10.42 17.28
C THR A 232 -26.21 -10.32 16.08
N CYS A 233 -26.94 -11.40 15.77
CA CYS A 233 -27.79 -11.48 14.58
C CYS A 233 -29.29 -11.55 14.86
N ARG A 234 -29.70 -11.59 16.14
CA ARG A 234 -31.09 -11.73 16.60
C ARG A 234 -31.84 -12.96 16.07
N ALA A 235 -31.12 -14.00 15.65
CA ALA A 235 -31.71 -15.28 15.24
C ALA A 235 -32.04 -16.16 16.45
N LEU A 236 -33.04 -17.04 16.31
CA LEU A 236 -33.41 -18.05 17.31
C LEU A 236 -32.30 -19.10 17.45
N VAL A 237 -31.90 -19.41 18.69
CA VAL A 237 -30.84 -20.40 18.95
C VAL A 237 -31.47 -21.75 19.37
N VAL A 238 -31.21 -22.81 18.60
CA VAL A 238 -31.78 -24.15 18.87
C VAL A 238 -30.80 -25.00 19.70
N PRO A 239 -31.23 -25.61 20.82
CA PRO A 239 -30.39 -26.48 21.63
C PRO A 239 -29.88 -27.71 20.88
N PRO A 240 -28.66 -28.21 21.20
CA PRO A 240 -28.02 -29.31 20.47
C PRO A 240 -28.77 -30.65 20.57
N GLU A 241 -29.57 -30.87 21.62
CA GLU A 241 -30.34 -32.10 21.83
C GLU A 241 -31.45 -32.30 20.79
N ASN A 242 -31.88 -31.23 20.10
CA ASN A 242 -32.94 -31.29 19.10
C ASN A 242 -32.41 -31.48 17.66
N ARG A 243 -31.11 -31.74 17.47
CA ARG A 243 -30.50 -31.94 16.14
C ARG A 243 -30.92 -33.23 15.46
N THR A 244 -31.48 -34.19 16.20
CA THR A 244 -31.92 -35.48 15.63
C THR A 244 -33.42 -35.50 15.26
N SER A 245 -34.14 -34.39 15.43
CA SER A 245 -35.61 -34.37 15.29
C SER A 245 -36.18 -33.06 14.72
N SER A 246 -35.35 -32.20 14.12
CA SER A 246 -35.83 -30.97 13.46
C SER A 246 -35.33 -30.86 12.02
N SER A 247 -35.56 -31.91 11.24
CA SER A 247 -35.55 -31.84 9.77
C SER A 247 -36.90 -31.44 9.18
N ASP A 248 -37.95 -31.28 9.98
CA ASP A 248 -39.28 -30.89 9.51
C ASP A 248 -39.95 -29.96 10.52
N ALA A 249 -39.87 -28.64 10.33
CA ALA A 249 -40.94 -27.69 10.68
C ALA A 249 -40.54 -26.23 10.39
N GLN A 250 -41.12 -25.72 9.30
CA GLN A 250 -41.71 -24.38 9.18
C GLN A 250 -40.86 -23.13 9.40
N GLY A 251 -40.45 -22.56 8.27
CA GLY A 251 -40.53 -21.12 8.10
C GLY A 251 -41.99 -20.65 8.13
N GLN A 252 -42.21 -19.50 8.76
CA GLN A 252 -43.43 -18.72 8.61
C GLN A 252 -43.03 -17.38 7.97
N GLY A 253 -43.03 -17.40 6.64
CA GLY A 253 -42.91 -16.24 5.76
C GLY A 253 -43.81 -16.52 4.54
N SER A 254 -44.86 -15.73 4.42
CA SER A 254 -45.96 -15.88 3.46
C SER A 254 -45.53 -15.70 1.99
N GLY A 255 -46.01 -16.60 1.11
CA GLY A 255 -46.09 -16.49 -0.38
C GLY A 255 -44.75 -16.66 -1.13
N THR A 256 -44.59 -17.41 -2.22
CA THR A 256 -45.54 -17.92 -3.23
C THR A 256 -44.85 -19.02 -4.06
N SER A 257 -45.56 -20.13 -4.34
CA SER A 257 -45.42 -21.13 -5.43
C SER A 257 -44.09 -21.32 -6.18
N SER A 258 -43.57 -22.57 -6.20
CA SER A 258 -43.62 -23.46 -7.39
C SER A 258 -42.83 -24.77 -7.18
N ALA A 259 -43.42 -25.86 -7.67
CA ALA A 259 -43.01 -27.24 -7.54
C ALA A 259 -41.71 -27.61 -8.28
N ARG A 260 -40.95 -28.57 -7.73
CA ARG A 260 -40.44 -29.73 -8.48
C ARG A 260 -40.02 -30.88 -7.58
N GLN A 261 -40.34 -32.05 -8.09
CA GLN A 261 -40.32 -33.40 -7.53
C GLN A 261 -38.94 -34.04 -7.76
N GLY A 262 -38.44 -34.84 -6.82
CA GLY A 262 -37.18 -35.58 -6.96
C GLY A 262 -36.93 -36.56 -5.82
N SER A 263 -37.08 -37.85 -6.14
CA SER A 263 -37.07 -39.03 -5.27
C SER A 263 -35.67 -39.55 -4.92
N GLY A 264 -35.53 -40.10 -3.70
CA GLY A 264 -34.75 -41.31 -3.41
C GLY A 264 -33.28 -41.17 -2.96
N GLY A 265 -32.90 -41.88 -1.89
CA GLY A 265 -31.50 -42.27 -1.64
C GLY A 265 -31.06 -42.36 -0.18
N ASP A 266 -31.36 -43.50 0.44
CA ASP A 266 -30.63 -44.29 1.44
C ASP A 266 -29.58 -43.71 2.42
N MET A 267 -29.69 -44.29 3.63
CA MET A 267 -28.79 -44.20 4.77
C MET A 267 -27.30 -44.38 4.44
N ALA A 268 -26.47 -43.47 4.95
CA ALA A 268 -25.07 -43.75 5.25
C ALA A 268 -24.66 -43.00 6.53
N GLY A 269 -24.80 -43.67 7.67
CA GLY A 269 -24.28 -43.22 8.96
C GLY A 269 -22.75 -43.33 8.98
N GLY A 270 -22.07 -42.29 8.49
CA GLY A 270 -20.63 -42.12 8.68
C GLY A 270 -20.36 -41.19 9.86
N ASN A 271 -19.52 -41.61 10.80
CA ASN A 271 -19.00 -40.75 11.87
C ASN A 271 -18.27 -39.54 11.26
N LEU A 272 -18.98 -38.44 11.05
CA LEU A 272 -18.37 -37.17 10.69
C LEU A 272 -17.51 -36.69 11.87
N THR A 273 -16.25 -36.38 11.59
CA THR A 273 -15.39 -35.71 12.57
C THR A 273 -16.04 -34.39 13.00
N GLN A 274 -15.95 -34.02 14.28
CA GLN A 274 -16.59 -32.83 14.84
C GLN A 274 -16.26 -31.53 14.08
N HIS A 275 -15.10 -31.50 13.43
CA HIS A 275 -14.67 -30.42 12.54
C HIS A 275 -15.55 -30.30 11.28
N GLN A 276 -15.94 -31.44 10.69
CA GLN A 276 -16.73 -31.52 9.47
C GLN A 276 -18.19 -31.11 9.73
N VAL A 277 -18.72 -31.47 10.91
CA VAL A 277 -20.04 -31.00 11.38
C VAL A 277 -20.06 -29.48 11.58
N ARG A 278 -18.99 -28.91 12.14
CA ARG A 278 -18.86 -27.45 12.32
C ARG A 278 -18.78 -26.70 10.99
N LEU A 279 -18.06 -27.24 10.01
CA LEU A 279 -17.98 -26.67 8.65
C LEU A 279 -19.34 -26.69 7.94
N GLN A 280 -20.08 -27.79 8.05
CA GLN A 280 -21.39 -27.92 7.42
C GLN A 280 -22.43 -27.01 8.08
N ALA A 281 -22.39 -26.88 9.41
CA ALA A 281 -23.21 -25.91 10.14
C ALA A 281 -22.89 -24.47 9.75
N ALA A 282 -21.60 -24.09 9.66
CA ALA A 282 -21.18 -22.77 9.23
C ALA A 282 -21.59 -22.46 7.78
N ALA A 283 -21.47 -23.42 6.86
CA ALA A 283 -21.91 -23.28 5.48
C ALA A 283 -23.43 -23.13 5.37
N SER A 284 -24.20 -23.88 6.15
CA SER A 284 -25.66 -23.74 6.20
C SER A 284 -26.11 -22.38 6.74
N ALA A 285 -25.46 -21.88 7.81
CA ALA A 285 -25.74 -20.54 8.36
C ALA A 285 -25.38 -19.42 7.37
N ALA A 286 -24.30 -19.58 6.59
CA ALA A 286 -23.91 -18.64 5.54
C ALA A 286 -24.89 -18.62 4.36
N SER A 287 -25.51 -19.76 4.04
CA SER A 287 -26.52 -19.84 2.97
C SER A 287 -27.84 -19.14 3.34
N ILE A 288 -28.21 -19.14 4.63
CA ILE A 288 -29.44 -18.49 5.13
C ILE A 288 -29.31 -16.96 5.10
N TYR A 289 -28.11 -16.44 5.30
CA TYR A 289 -27.83 -15.01 5.26
C TYR A 289 -26.89 -14.72 4.09
N GLN A 290 -27.44 -14.36 2.93
CA GLN A 290 -26.75 -14.00 1.67
C GLN A 290 -25.60 -12.95 1.78
N ARG A 291 -25.18 -12.54 2.98
CA ARG A 291 -24.13 -11.55 3.25
C ARG A 291 -23.20 -11.84 4.45
N SER A 292 -23.31 -12.94 5.18
CA SER A 292 -22.32 -13.26 6.23
C SER A 292 -21.10 -13.94 5.63
N TYR A 293 -20.02 -13.18 5.46
CA TYR A 293 -18.71 -13.74 5.12
C TYR A 293 -18.26 -14.68 6.25
N VAL A 294 -18.26 -15.98 6.00
CA VAL A 294 -17.55 -16.94 6.84
C VAL A 294 -16.06 -16.66 6.67
N TYR A 295 -15.39 -16.20 7.73
CA TYR A 295 -13.94 -16.11 7.73
C TYR A 295 -13.38 -17.53 7.54
N PRO A 296 -12.60 -17.81 6.49
CA PRO A 296 -11.90 -19.07 6.42
C PRO A 296 -10.90 -19.10 7.59
N SER A 297 -11.01 -20.12 8.44
CA SER A 297 -9.97 -20.43 9.41
C SER A 297 -8.64 -20.57 8.69
N ALA A 298 -7.57 -20.04 9.26
CA ALA A 298 -6.26 -19.79 8.66
C ALA A 298 -5.47 -21.02 8.14
N ASN A 299 -6.09 -22.17 7.91
CA ASN A 299 -5.43 -23.43 7.55
C ASN A 299 -5.83 -24.03 6.19
N THR A 300 -6.46 -23.29 5.28
CA THR A 300 -6.66 -23.75 3.90
C THR A 300 -5.83 -22.93 2.91
N LEU A 301 -4.55 -23.28 2.84
CA LEU A 301 -3.74 -23.08 1.65
C LEU A 301 -4.29 -24.03 0.57
N VAL A 302 -5.18 -23.52 -0.28
CA VAL A 302 -5.48 -24.15 -1.57
C VAL A 302 -4.73 -23.36 -2.62
N TRP A 303 -3.89 -24.07 -3.36
CA TRP A 303 -3.05 -23.59 -4.47
C TRP A 303 -3.86 -22.95 -5.59
#